data_AF-A0A8T3VIV8-F1
#
_entry.id   AF-A0A8T3VIV8-F1
#
_cell.length_a   1.000
_cell.length_b   1.000
_cell.length_c   1.000
_cell.angle_alpha   90.00
_cell.angle_beta   90.00
_cell.angle_gamma   90.00
#
_symmetry.space_group_name_H-M   'P 1'
#
loop_
_entity.id
_entity.type
_entity.pdbx_description
1 polymer ?
#
loop_
_entity_poly.entity_id
_entity_poly.type
_entity_poly.pdbx_seq_one_letter_code
_entity_poly.pdbx_strand_id
1 'polypeptide(L)'
;MVNLKKYGGKNMETNKIAGIISIILGLIFIIFPIFSSSFTSIVIGLSLLFFGFASLLNGLTSLNVVIGVISIIFGLLFMFAMNALPFLVGLQFYLVGIVMILFGIAGLISDSKISKISSLLILIMGIVAFILAFNSIVNPFYAAVLLGVSLIIQGIRLFISE
;
A
#
# COMPACT_ATOMS: atom_id res chain seq x y z
N MET A 1 32.27 3.73 -29.56
CA MET A 1 31.10 4.52 -29.09
C MET A 1 29.91 3.57 -28.94
N VAL A 2 29.66 3.10 -27.71
CA VAL A 2 28.52 2.22 -27.41
C VAL A 2 27.27 3.08 -27.28
N ASN A 3 26.22 2.69 -27.99
CA ASN A 3 24.97 3.43 -28.14
C ASN A 3 24.13 3.37 -26.85
N LEU A 4 24.35 4.34 -25.94
CA LEU A 4 23.67 4.44 -24.63
C LEU A 4 22.19 4.89 -24.72
N LYS A 5 21.66 5.19 -25.91
CA LYS A 5 20.31 5.75 -26.07
C LYS A 5 19.18 4.70 -25.98
N LYS A 6 19.51 3.40 -26.04
CA LYS A 6 18.51 2.31 -26.11
C LYS A 6 17.97 1.83 -24.75
N TYR A 7 18.60 2.21 -23.63
CA TYR A 7 18.17 1.82 -22.28
C TYR A 7 17.24 2.82 -21.61
N GLY A 8 17.17 4.08 -22.07
CA GLY A 8 16.26 5.09 -21.51
C GLY A 8 14.79 4.83 -21.87
N GLY A 9 14.50 4.44 -23.11
CA GLY A 9 13.11 4.34 -23.61
C GLY A 9 12.25 3.25 -22.96
N LYS A 10 12.85 2.12 -22.56
CA LYS A 10 12.11 1.00 -21.95
C LYS A 10 11.60 1.34 -20.54
N ASN A 11 12.36 2.13 -19.78
CA ASN A 11 11.94 2.60 -18.46
C ASN A 11 10.86 3.69 -18.57
N MET A 12 10.91 4.54 -19.61
CA MET A 12 9.92 5.60 -19.82
C MET A 12 8.51 5.07 -20.09
N GLU A 13 8.38 4.08 -20.98
CA GLU A 13 7.07 3.47 -21.25
C GLU A 13 6.54 2.72 -20.02
N THR A 14 7.44 2.05 -19.28
CA THR A 14 7.09 1.32 -18.06
C THR A 14 6.55 2.26 -16.97
N ASN A 15 7.16 3.43 -16.78
CA ASN A 15 6.71 4.42 -15.80
C ASN A 15 5.32 5.01 -16.15
N LYS A 16 5.07 5.27 -17.44
CA LYS A 16 3.76 5.76 -17.90
C LYS A 16 2.67 4.71 -17.73
N ILE A 17 2.96 3.46 -18.09
CA ILE A 17 2.02 2.34 -17.90
C ILE A 17 1.74 2.13 -16.40
N ALA A 18 2.78 2.13 -15.56
CA ALA A 18 2.62 2.03 -14.12
C ALA A 18 1.78 3.19 -13.55
N GLY A 19 2.00 4.42 -14.02
CA GLY A 19 1.23 5.59 -13.61
C GLY A 19 -0.26 5.48 -13.94
N ILE A 20 -0.60 5.05 -15.16
CA ILE A 20 -1.99 4.82 -15.58
C ILE A 20 -2.65 3.72 -14.72
N ILE A 21 -1.94 2.61 -14.48
CA ILE A 21 -2.42 1.53 -13.62
C ILE A 21 -2.68 2.07 -12.20
N SER A 22 -1.76 2.85 -11.63
CA SER A 22 -1.96 3.44 -10.29
C SER A 22 -3.16 4.38 -10.22
N ILE A 23 -3.42 5.18 -11.26
CA ILE A 23 -4.60 6.07 -11.31
C ILE A 23 -5.89 5.25 -11.33
N ILE A 24 -5.98 4.24 -12.20
CA ILE A 24 -7.15 3.36 -12.31
C ILE A 24 -7.38 2.63 -10.99
N LEU A 25 -6.32 2.09 -10.39
CA LEU A 25 -6.39 1.40 -9.11
C LEU A 25 -6.85 2.35 -8.00
N GLY A 26 -6.38 3.59 -7.99
CA GLY A 26 -6.80 4.61 -7.02
C GLY A 26 -8.29 4.95 -7.13
N LEU A 27 -8.82 5.09 -8.35
CA LEU A 27 -10.26 5.27 -8.60
C LEU A 27 -11.09 4.09 -8.10
N ILE A 28 -10.65 2.86 -8.39
CA ILE A 28 -11.30 1.65 -7.88
C ILE A 28 -11.33 1.67 -6.35
N PHE A 29 -10.22 1.99 -5.70
CA PHE A 29 -10.13 2.06 -4.23
C PHE A 29 -11.03 3.13 -3.59
N ILE A 30 -11.37 4.21 -4.32
CA ILE A 30 -12.33 5.22 -3.83
C ILE A 30 -13.77 4.72 -3.99
N ILE A 31 -14.07 4.06 -5.12
CA ILE A 31 -15.44 3.68 -5.49
C ILE A 31 -15.89 2.39 -4.78
N PHE A 32 -15.01 1.38 -4.65
CA PHE A 32 -15.36 0.07 -4.12
C PHE A 32 -15.87 0.06 -2.67
N PRO A 33 -15.26 0.80 -1.73
CA PRO A 33 -15.71 0.85 -0.34
C PRO A 33 -17.12 1.42 -0.17
N ILE A 34 -17.63 2.18 -1.16
CA ILE A 34 -18.99 2.75 -1.15
C ILE A 34 -20.04 1.64 -1.21
N PHE A 35 -19.72 0.50 -1.84
CA PHE A 35 -20.68 -0.61 -2.00
C PHE A 35 -20.82 -1.44 -0.73
N SER A 36 -19.70 -1.92 -0.16
CA SER A 36 -19.66 -2.62 1.14
C SER A 36 -18.23 -3.01 1.51
N SER A 37 -17.84 -2.81 2.77
CA SER A 37 -16.57 -3.31 3.32
C SER A 37 -16.50 -4.84 3.31
N SER A 38 -17.63 -5.53 3.53
CA SER A 38 -17.71 -6.99 3.53
C SER A 38 -17.48 -7.57 2.13
N PHE A 39 -18.09 -6.96 1.10
CA PHE A 39 -17.87 -7.37 -0.28
C PHE A 39 -16.41 -7.20 -0.69
N THR A 40 -15.80 -6.08 -0.31
CA THR A 40 -14.39 -5.79 -0.57
C THR A 40 -13.46 -6.82 0.09
N SER A 41 -13.75 -7.23 1.33
CA SER A 41 -12.99 -8.27 2.03
C SER A 41 -13.05 -9.62 1.30
N ILE A 42 -14.23 -10.02 0.83
CA ILE A 42 -14.40 -11.28 0.08
C ILE A 42 -13.64 -11.24 -1.24
N VAL A 43 -13.71 -10.14 -1.99
CA VAL A 43 -13.01 -9.97 -3.27
C VAL A 43 -11.48 -10.02 -3.08
N ILE A 44 -10.97 -9.38 -2.03
CA ILE A 44 -9.54 -9.42 -1.69
C ILE A 44 -9.13 -10.81 -1.22
N GLY A 45 -9.93 -11.48 -0.40
CA GLY A 45 -9.70 -12.86 0.01
C GLY A 45 -9.62 -13.83 -1.17
N LEU A 46 -10.56 -13.70 -2.12
CA LEU A 46 -10.57 -14.50 -3.34
C LEU A 46 -9.36 -14.20 -4.25
N SER A 47 -8.97 -12.93 -4.35
CA SER A 47 -7.77 -12.52 -5.10
C SER A 47 -6.49 -13.11 -4.49
N LEU A 48 -6.39 -13.13 -3.15
CA LEU A 48 -5.26 -13.74 -2.43
C LEU A 48 -5.21 -15.27 -2.59
N LEU A 49 -6.36 -15.94 -2.63
CA LEU A 49 -6.44 -17.36 -2.95
C LEU A 49 -5.86 -17.66 -4.34
N PHE A 50 -6.35 -16.95 -5.37
CA PHE A 50 -5.83 -17.13 -6.73
C PHE A 50 -4.35 -16.78 -6.84
N PHE A 51 -3.90 -15.71 -6.19
CA PHE A 51 -2.49 -15.35 -6.12
C PHE A 51 -1.66 -16.45 -5.44
N GLY A 52 -2.15 -17.02 -4.35
CA GLY A 52 -1.47 -18.09 -3.64
C GLY A 52 -1.32 -19.37 -4.48
N PHE A 53 -2.40 -19.79 -5.16
CA PHE A 53 -2.32 -20.90 -6.11
C PHE A 53 -1.39 -20.59 -7.29
N ALA A 54 -1.46 -19.39 -7.86
CA ALA A 54 -0.57 -18.99 -8.93
C ALA A 54 0.91 -19.00 -8.50
N SER A 55 1.21 -18.56 -7.28
CA SER A 55 2.57 -18.61 -6.70
C SER A 55 3.06 -20.05 -6.58
N LEU A 56 2.22 -20.98 -6.13
CA LEU A 56 2.56 -22.41 -6.05
C LEU A 56 2.81 -23.03 -7.43
N LEU A 57 2.03 -22.63 -8.45
CA LEU A 57 2.16 -23.12 -9.82
C LEU A 57 3.35 -22.53 -10.57
N ASN A 58 3.74 -21.28 -10.27
CA ASN A 58 4.86 -20.58 -10.92
C ASN A 58 6.25 -21.13 -10.53
N GLY A 59 6.33 -22.09 -9.60
CA GLY A 59 7.53 -22.85 -9.31
C GLY A 59 7.69 -23.18 -7.83
N LEU A 60 8.24 -24.36 -7.54
CA LEU A 60 8.48 -24.87 -6.18
C LEU A 60 9.79 -24.33 -5.58
N THR A 61 10.07 -23.04 -5.77
CA THR A 61 11.12 -22.40 -4.98
C THR A 61 10.63 -22.26 -3.55
N SER A 62 11.54 -22.38 -2.57
CA SER A 62 11.19 -22.28 -1.14
C SER A 62 10.42 -20.99 -0.81
N LEU A 63 10.76 -19.89 -1.49
CA LEU A 63 10.10 -18.60 -1.32
C LEU A 63 8.66 -18.59 -1.88
N ASN A 64 8.45 -19.13 -3.09
CA ASN A 64 7.13 -19.16 -3.72
C ASN A 64 6.14 -20.06 -2.99
N VAL A 65 6.63 -21.15 -2.41
CA VAL A 65 5.82 -22.05 -1.57
C VAL A 65 5.37 -21.35 -0.30
N VAL A 66 6.30 -20.67 0.39
CA VAL A 66 5.98 -19.92 1.61
C VAL A 66 4.99 -18.80 1.31
N ILE A 67 5.24 -18.00 0.27
CA ILE A 67 4.33 -16.92 -0.15
C ILE A 67 2.96 -17.50 -0.53
N GLY A 68 2.93 -18.58 -1.32
CA GLY A 68 1.69 -19.20 -1.77
C GLY A 68 0.83 -19.70 -0.62
N VAL A 69 1.43 -20.41 0.34
CA VAL A 69 0.74 -20.92 1.53
C VAL A 69 0.23 -19.77 2.41
N ILE A 70 1.07 -18.75 2.66
CA ILE A 70 0.66 -17.56 3.42
C ILE A 70 -0.52 -16.87 2.72
N SER A 71 -0.44 -16.63 1.42
CA SER A 71 -1.50 -15.99 0.66
C SER A 71 -2.80 -16.79 0.68
N ILE A 72 -2.76 -18.12 0.66
CA ILE A 72 -3.96 -18.97 0.79
C ILE A 72 -4.59 -18.83 2.18
N ILE A 73 -3.77 -18.91 3.24
CA ILE A 73 -4.25 -18.77 4.63
C ILE A 73 -4.90 -17.41 4.85
N PHE A 74 -4.22 -16.33 4.44
CA PHE A 74 -4.79 -14.99 4.52
C PHE A 74 -6.03 -14.85 3.64
N GLY A 75 -6.03 -15.40 2.41
CA GLY A 75 -7.19 -15.39 1.53
C GLY A 75 -8.44 -15.98 2.16
N LEU A 76 -8.31 -17.15 2.81
CA LEU A 76 -9.39 -17.77 3.57
C LEU A 76 -9.82 -16.91 4.77
N LEU A 77 -8.85 -16.37 5.53
CA LEU A 77 -9.13 -15.47 6.66
C LEU A 77 -9.99 -14.27 6.22
N PHE A 78 -9.64 -13.64 5.10
CA PHE A 78 -10.34 -12.50 4.53
C PHE A 78 -11.75 -12.82 4.01
N MET A 79 -11.98 -14.05 3.53
CA MET A 79 -13.31 -14.49 3.08
C MET A 79 -14.26 -14.76 4.25
N PHE A 80 -13.77 -15.33 5.36
CA PHE A 80 -14.65 -15.75 6.48
C PHE A 80 -14.78 -14.72 7.60
N ALA A 81 -13.82 -13.81 7.76
CA ALA A 81 -13.89 -12.75 8.77
C ALA A 81 -14.38 -11.44 8.14
N MET A 82 -15.64 -11.08 8.41
CA MET A 82 -16.27 -9.84 7.92
C MET A 82 -15.51 -8.55 8.34
N ASN A 83 -14.65 -8.63 9.36
CA ASN A 83 -13.86 -7.50 9.86
C ASN A 83 -12.34 -7.62 9.59
N ALA A 84 -11.90 -8.59 8.75
CA ALA A 84 -10.47 -8.77 8.48
C ALA A 84 -9.83 -7.54 7.82
N LEU A 85 -10.54 -6.89 6.91
CA LEU A 85 -10.02 -5.73 6.18
C LEU A 85 -9.87 -4.46 7.04
N PRO A 86 -10.89 -4.01 7.79
CA PRO A 86 -10.71 -2.95 8.79
C PRO A 86 -9.55 -3.22 9.75
N PHE A 87 -9.42 -4.46 10.22
CA PHE A 87 -8.35 -4.86 11.12
C PHE A 87 -6.97 -4.76 10.46
N LEU A 88 -6.78 -5.31 9.25
CA LEU A 88 -5.48 -5.27 8.58
C LEU A 88 -5.05 -3.85 8.24
N VAL A 89 -5.98 -3.03 7.73
CA VAL A 89 -5.72 -1.62 7.41
C VAL A 89 -5.38 -0.84 8.69
N GLY A 90 -6.14 -1.03 9.77
CA GLY A 90 -5.84 -0.44 11.07
C GLY A 90 -4.48 -0.87 11.62
N LEU A 91 -4.16 -2.16 11.54
CA LEU A 91 -2.86 -2.71 11.95
C LEU A 91 -1.71 -2.10 11.16
N GLN A 92 -1.87 -1.95 9.84
CA GLN A 92 -0.87 -1.33 8.98
C GLN A 92 -0.63 0.13 9.37
N PHE A 93 -1.69 0.94 9.54
CA PHE A 93 -1.56 2.33 9.98
C PHE A 93 -0.97 2.45 11.39
N TYR A 94 -1.27 1.52 12.28
CA TYR A 94 -0.70 1.47 13.62
C TYR A 94 0.81 1.23 13.59
N LEU A 95 1.26 0.21 12.84
CA LEU A 95 2.68 -0.10 12.67
C LEU A 95 3.45 1.04 12.00
N VAL A 96 2.91 1.58 10.90
CA VAL A 96 3.51 2.72 10.20
C VAL A 96 3.57 3.94 11.11
N GLY A 97 2.50 4.24 11.85
CA GLY A 97 2.43 5.35 12.79
C GLY A 97 3.51 5.28 13.87
N ILE A 98 3.69 4.10 14.49
CA ILE A 98 4.74 3.89 15.50
C ILE A 98 6.13 4.12 14.90
N VAL A 99 6.42 3.53 13.74
CA VAL A 99 7.72 3.66 13.08
C VAL A 99 7.99 5.13 12.74
N MET A 100 7.01 5.85 12.19
CA MET A 100 7.13 7.27 11.89
C MET A 100 7.35 8.12 13.14
N ILE A 101 6.66 7.84 14.24
CA ILE A 101 6.88 8.54 15.52
C ILE A 101 8.32 8.34 15.99
N LEU A 102 8.83 7.10 15.95
CA LEU A 102 10.22 6.80 16.35
C LEU A 102 11.23 7.53 15.46
N PHE A 103 11.07 7.51 14.14
CA PHE A 103 11.94 8.24 13.22
C PHE A 103 11.83 9.76 13.38
N GLY A 104 10.64 10.28 13.66
CA GLY A 104 10.40 11.69 13.95
C GLY A 104 11.14 12.15 15.21
N ILE A 105 11.06 11.38 16.29
CA ILE A 105 11.79 11.65 17.55
C ILE A 105 13.30 11.57 17.32
N ALA A 106 13.78 10.49 16.70
CA ALA A 106 15.21 10.30 16.42
C ALA A 106 15.79 11.43 15.58
N GLY A 107 15.04 11.89 14.58
CA GLY A 107 15.47 12.98 13.71
C GLY A 107 15.42 14.36 14.36
N LEU A 108 14.53 14.60 15.33
CA LEU A 108 14.53 15.84 16.12
C LEU A 108 15.77 15.98 17.02
N ILE A 109 16.32 14.85 17.47
CA ILE A 109 17.54 14.78 18.28
C ILE A 109 18.79 15.00 17.42
N SER A 110 18.71 14.83 16.10
CA SER A 110 19.85 15.04 15.18
C SER A 110 20.26 16.52 15.07
N ASP A 111 21.56 16.78 14.97
CA ASP A 111 22.12 18.13 14.93
C ASP A 111 21.91 18.88 13.61
N SER A 112 21.45 18.21 12.55
CA SER A 112 21.28 18.88 11.25
C SER A 112 19.97 19.67 11.19
N LYS A 113 20.05 21.00 10.96
CA LYS A 113 18.89 21.91 10.91
C LYS A 113 17.83 21.52 9.86
N ILE A 114 18.27 21.02 8.69
CA ILE A 114 17.38 20.53 7.61
C ILE A 114 16.68 19.23 8.02
N SER A 115 17.30 18.38 8.86
CA SER A 115 16.59 17.21 9.38
C SER A 115 15.46 17.59 10.33
N LYS A 116 15.62 18.62 11.18
CA LYS A 116 14.63 18.93 12.22
C LYS A 116 13.23 19.26 11.68
N ILE A 117 13.13 20.03 10.59
CA ILE A 117 11.84 20.34 9.96
C ILE A 117 11.22 19.08 9.37
N SER A 118 12.01 18.29 8.64
CA SER A 118 11.61 17.02 8.05
C SER A 118 11.11 16.05 9.12
N SER A 119 11.82 15.96 10.24
CA SER A 119 11.51 15.09 11.37
C SER A 119 10.27 15.52 12.13
N LEU A 120 10.04 16.83 12.28
CA LEU A 120 8.79 17.34 12.84
C LEU A 120 7.59 16.97 11.96
N LEU A 121 7.72 17.11 10.64
CA LEU A 121 6.70 16.68 9.68
C LEU A 121 6.44 15.17 9.78
N ILE A 122 7.49 14.35 9.83
CA ILE A 122 7.36 12.89 9.97
C ILE A 122 6.67 12.52 11.30
N LEU A 123 6.99 13.21 12.40
CA LEU A 123 6.36 12.99 13.70
C LEU A 123 4.85 13.31 13.65
N ILE A 124 4.49 14.47 13.09
CA ILE A 124 3.09 14.89 12.92
C ILE A 124 2.34 13.85 12.06
N MET A 125 2.93 13.44 10.93
CA MET A 125 2.33 12.42 10.07
C MET A 125 2.19 11.06 10.77
N GLY A 126 3.11 10.70 11.67
CA GLY A 126 3.01 9.49 12.49
C GLY A 126 1.83 9.54 13.47
N ILE A 127 1.59 10.70 14.11
CA ILE A 127 0.43 10.91 14.98
C ILE A 127 -0.88 10.83 14.17
N VAL A 128 -0.92 11.46 13.00
CA VAL A 128 -2.08 11.38 12.09
C VAL A 128 -2.34 9.94 11.66
N ALA A 129 -1.30 9.18 11.30
CA ALA A 129 -1.42 7.76 10.96
C ALA A 129 -1.99 6.94 12.13
N PHE A 130 -1.59 7.23 13.37
CA PHE A 130 -2.12 6.58 14.56
C PHE A 130 -3.62 6.87 14.77
N ILE A 131 -4.06 8.11 14.54
CA ILE A 131 -5.49 8.48 14.59
C ILE A 131 -6.28 7.76 13.49
N LEU A 132 -5.71 7.66 12.28
CA LEU A 132 -6.31 6.93 11.17
C LEU A 132 -6.40 5.42 11.44
N ALA A 133 -5.46 4.84 12.17
CA ALA A 133 -5.50 3.44 12.57
C ALA A 133 -6.76 3.13 13.39
N PHE A 134 -7.07 3.96 14.39
CA PHE A 134 -8.28 3.81 15.20
C PHE A 134 -9.56 3.98 14.37
N ASN A 135 -9.60 5.00 13.52
CA ASN A 135 -10.75 5.25 12.64
C ASN A 135 -10.98 4.11 11.63
N SER A 136 -9.91 3.46 11.16
CA SER A 136 -9.99 2.35 10.19
C SER A 136 -10.70 1.12 10.75
N ILE A 137 -10.62 0.89 12.08
CA ILE A 137 -11.31 -0.22 12.75
C ILE A 137 -12.82 0.01 12.78
N VAL A 138 -13.26 1.25 12.96
CA VAL A 138 -14.68 1.64 13.03
C VAL A 138 -15.28 1.75 11.64
N ASN A 139 -14.55 2.38 10.70
CA ASN A 139 -14.98 2.48 9.31
C ASN A 139 -13.75 2.58 8.37
N PRO A 140 -13.47 1.53 7.57
CA PRO A 140 -12.31 1.51 6.68
C PRO A 140 -12.44 2.49 5.49
N PHE A 141 -13.61 3.12 5.32
CA PHE A 141 -13.90 4.03 4.21
C PHE A 141 -12.85 5.14 4.10
N TYR A 142 -12.51 5.80 5.21
CA TYR A 142 -11.56 6.92 5.21
C TYR A 142 -10.16 6.49 4.78
N ALA A 143 -9.72 5.33 5.24
CA ALA A 143 -8.43 4.77 4.86
C ALA A 143 -8.37 4.39 3.37
N ALA A 144 -9.43 3.80 2.85
CA ALA A 144 -9.51 3.43 1.45
C ALA A 144 -9.52 4.67 0.52
N VAL A 145 -10.24 5.73 0.91
CA VAL A 145 -10.23 7.01 0.17
C VAL A 145 -8.83 7.63 0.21
N LEU A 146 -8.18 7.68 1.38
CA LEU A 146 -6.81 8.20 1.51
C LEU A 146 -5.80 7.44 0.65
N LEU A 147 -5.88 6.10 0.65
CA LEU A 147 -5.05 5.26 -0.22
C LEU A 147 -5.36 5.53 -1.69
N GLY A 148 -6.63 5.64 -2.07
CA GLY A 148 -7.05 5.94 -3.44
C GLY A 148 -6.53 7.29 -3.93
N VAL A 149 -6.67 8.35 -3.12
CA VAL A 149 -6.10 9.67 -3.43
C VAL A 149 -4.58 9.62 -3.53
N SER A 150 -3.92 8.90 -2.62
CA SER A 150 -2.45 8.74 -2.63
C SER A 150 -1.97 8.04 -3.90
N LEU A 151 -2.66 6.98 -4.35
CA LEU A 151 -2.36 6.27 -5.60
C LEU A 151 -2.58 7.15 -6.83
N ILE A 152 -3.62 7.99 -6.84
CA ILE A 152 -3.84 8.96 -7.92
C ILE A 152 -2.70 9.98 -7.97
N ILE A 153 -2.31 10.56 -6.83
CA ILE A 153 -1.18 11.51 -6.76
C ILE A 153 0.12 10.85 -7.23
N GLN A 154 0.39 9.63 -6.77
CA GLN A 154 1.59 8.88 -7.16
C GLN A 154 1.57 8.54 -8.65
N GLY A 155 0.41 8.15 -9.20
CA GLY A 155 0.24 7.85 -10.62
C GLY A 155 0.41 9.09 -11.50
N ILE A 156 -0.12 10.25 -11.09
CA ILE A 156 0.12 11.53 -11.76
C ILE A 156 1.61 11.89 -11.73
N ARG A 157 2.28 11.73 -10.57
CA ARG A 157 3.73 11.94 -10.45
C ARG A 157 4.52 11.06 -11.39
N LEU A 158 4.23 9.76 -11.46
CA LEU A 158 4.90 8.82 -12.37
C LEU A 158 4.63 9.11 -13.84
N PHE A 159 3.45 9.64 -14.16
CA PHE A 159 3.09 10.03 -15.51
C PHE A 159 3.83 11.29 -15.98
N ILE A 160 4.07 12.23 -15.05
CA ILE A 160 4.75 13.50 -15.29
C ILE A 160 6.27 13.38 -15.09
N SER A 161 6.76 12.46 -14.26
CA SER A 161 8.20 12.31 -14.02
C SER A 161 8.89 11.77 -15.27
N GLU A 162 9.51 12.70 -15.98
CA GLU A 162 10.36 12.51 -17.16
C GLU A 162 11.61 11.67 -16.85
#